data_AF-A0A428XW53-F1
#
_entry.id   AF-A0A428XW53-F1
#
_cell.length_a   1.000
_cell.length_b   1.000
_cell.length_c   1.000
_cell.angle_alpha   90.00
_cell.angle_beta   90.00
_cell.angle_gamma   90.00
#
_symmetry.space_group_name_H-M   'P 1'
#
loop_
_entity.id
_entity.type
_entity.pdbx_description
1 polymer ?
#
loop_
_entity_poly.entity_id
_entity_poly.type
_entity_poly.pdbx_seq_one_letter_code
_entity_poly.pdbx_strand_id
1 'polypeptide(L)'
;MTGDATRPRTGPNGGRAVAGPGRNRADRNPHPRPRRRRRPAPAVLGELSLATVVRRADRAINNQRLRLASWLLRPYLAGRDPRTAPDDPVLIEAAMLWHLVQPADAEDQVAWCCYAYHASRRLHGVQHAVTLSAGGSLAASLALRGDRDAFAVHRAVVDGYGAVGNLDAAIIARTALAGTLHRFGSCAEAIVEARRAWDDWRQTHCPCGGGGLLAAVGLLAILIACRRSTAALLVLAQAAPMLPPPGTTERARFARWAILAIESTRKRHEATCTRTVDAAVVGVSGRPPRRGPPIDWPALLQ
;
A
#
# COMPACT_ATOMS: atom_id res chain seq x y z
N MET A 1 -67.16 -16.52 -41.74
CA MET A 1 -67.10 -15.44 -40.75
C MET A 1 -66.28 -14.31 -41.36
N THR A 2 -66.84 -13.55 -42.31
CA THR A 2 -67.59 -12.28 -42.13
C THR A 2 -66.73 -11.23 -41.42
N GLY A 3 -66.46 -10.04 -41.94
CA GLY A 3 -66.91 -9.29 -43.13
C GLY A 3 -66.05 -8.01 -43.16
N ASP A 4 -65.79 -7.46 -44.35
CA ASP A 4 -66.44 -6.23 -44.85
C ASP A 4 -65.86 -4.93 -44.27
N ALA A 5 -65.71 -3.82 -45.00
CA ALA A 5 -65.74 -3.52 -46.43
C ALA A 5 -65.37 -2.03 -46.58
N THR A 6 -64.88 -1.69 -47.79
CA THR A 6 -65.14 -0.44 -48.53
C THR A 6 -64.75 0.95 -47.98
N ARG A 7 -63.70 1.53 -48.59
CA ARG A 7 -63.69 2.65 -49.59
C ARG A 7 -64.77 3.76 -49.48
N PRO A 8 -64.49 5.05 -49.85
CA PRO A 8 -64.07 5.42 -51.22
C PRO A 8 -63.17 6.67 -51.42
N ARG A 9 -62.74 6.81 -52.68
CA ARG A 9 -62.06 7.94 -53.36
C ARG A 9 -62.99 9.14 -53.54
N THR A 10 -62.45 10.36 -53.45
CA THR A 10 -62.85 11.52 -54.29
C THR A 10 -61.66 12.43 -54.61
N GLY A 11 -61.79 13.11 -55.74
CA GLY A 11 -60.77 13.80 -56.54
C GLY A 11 -60.31 15.20 -56.08
N PRO A 12 -59.77 16.02 -57.00
CA PRO A 12 -58.70 16.98 -56.74
C PRO A 12 -59.13 18.46 -56.75
N ASN A 13 -58.34 19.32 -56.11
CA ASN A 13 -58.21 20.78 -56.30
C ASN A 13 -57.04 21.21 -55.39
N GLY A 14 -56.00 21.95 -55.80
CA GLY A 14 -56.00 23.15 -56.62
C GLY A 14 -56.01 24.38 -55.70
N GLY A 15 -54.84 24.96 -55.39
CA GLY A 15 -54.75 26.36 -54.91
C GLY A 15 -53.92 26.65 -53.65
N ARG A 16 -52.84 27.42 -53.89
CA ARG A 16 -52.27 28.51 -53.05
C ARG A 16 -51.56 28.21 -51.71
N ALA A 17 -50.23 28.32 -51.81
CA ALA A 17 -49.35 29.22 -51.05
C ALA A 17 -49.58 29.40 -49.53
N VAL A 18 -48.65 28.83 -48.72
CA VAL A 18 -48.18 29.45 -47.47
C VAL A 18 -46.69 29.15 -47.28
N ALA A 19 -45.96 30.18 -46.89
CA ALA A 19 -44.51 30.23 -46.67
C ALA A 19 -44.00 29.17 -45.67
N GLY A 20 -42.81 28.62 -45.96
CA GLY A 20 -42.14 27.65 -45.10
C GLY A 20 -41.61 28.27 -43.80
N PRO A 21 -41.76 27.60 -42.65
CA PRO A 21 -41.09 27.99 -41.42
C PRO A 21 -39.77 27.22 -41.25
N GLY A 22 -38.81 27.86 -40.60
CA GLY A 22 -37.81 27.15 -39.81
C GLY A 22 -36.47 26.87 -40.48
N ARG A 23 -35.51 27.78 -40.28
CA ARG A 23 -34.15 27.36 -39.96
C ARG A 23 -33.73 28.03 -38.66
N ASN A 24 -33.83 27.25 -37.59
CA ASN A 24 -33.33 27.54 -36.26
C ASN A 24 -31.84 27.90 -36.34
N ARG A 25 -31.50 29.07 -35.77
CA ARG A 25 -30.14 29.41 -35.35
C ARG A 25 -29.66 28.30 -34.42
N ALA A 26 -28.75 27.47 -34.90
CA ALA A 26 -27.98 26.57 -34.06
C ALA A 26 -27.05 27.42 -33.19
N ASP A 27 -27.38 27.44 -31.89
CA ASP A 27 -26.51 27.84 -30.81
C ASP A 27 -25.16 27.13 -30.94
N ARG A 28 -24.13 27.90 -31.28
CA ARG A 28 -22.74 27.50 -31.05
C ARG A 28 -22.49 27.59 -29.55
N ASN A 29 -22.83 26.54 -28.82
CA ASN A 29 -22.44 26.37 -27.43
C ASN A 29 -20.98 25.85 -27.41
N PRO A 30 -19.96 26.64 -27.03
CA PRO A 30 -18.61 26.14 -26.96
C PRO A 30 -18.51 25.21 -25.75
N HIS A 31 -18.33 23.90 -26.01
CA HIS A 31 -18.01 22.95 -24.95
C HIS A 31 -16.81 23.46 -24.14
N PRO A 32 -16.93 23.58 -22.80
CA PRO A 32 -15.81 23.98 -21.97
C PRO A 32 -14.75 22.88 -22.08
N ARG A 33 -13.63 23.21 -22.73
CA ARG A 33 -12.45 22.35 -22.74
C ARG A 33 -12.10 21.99 -21.29
N PRO A 34 -11.77 20.74 -20.96
CA PRO A 34 -11.36 20.37 -19.62
C PRO A 34 -10.19 21.26 -19.23
N ARG A 35 -10.41 22.13 -18.22
CA ARG A 35 -9.37 22.98 -17.65
C ARG A 35 -8.23 22.05 -17.23
N ARG A 36 -7.13 22.04 -18.00
CA ARG A 36 -5.86 21.46 -17.55
C ARG A 36 -5.61 22.06 -16.17
N ARG A 37 -5.69 21.25 -15.12
CA ARG A 37 -5.32 21.67 -13.76
C ARG A 37 -3.88 22.19 -13.86
N ARG A 38 -3.72 23.52 -13.91
CA ARG A 38 -2.41 24.16 -13.85
C ARG A 38 -1.75 23.62 -12.59
N ARG A 39 -0.61 22.94 -12.75
CA ARG A 39 0.28 22.69 -11.62
C ARG A 39 0.53 24.05 -10.97
N PRO A 40 0.34 24.21 -9.65
CA PRO A 40 0.69 25.46 -8.99
C PRO A 40 2.15 25.80 -9.33
N ALA A 41 2.39 27.04 -9.74
CA ALA A 41 3.71 27.49 -10.15
C ALA A 41 4.69 27.28 -8.98
N PRO A 42 5.94 26.83 -9.25
CA PRO A 42 6.94 26.55 -8.20
C PRO A 42 7.22 27.75 -7.27
N ALA A 43 6.95 28.98 -7.72
CA ALA A 43 7.07 30.20 -6.92
C ALA A 43 6.18 30.20 -5.65
N VAL A 44 5.01 29.54 -5.65
CA VAL A 44 4.06 29.54 -4.52
C VAL A 44 4.51 28.62 -3.37
N LEU A 45 5.48 27.72 -3.59
CA LEU A 45 6.00 26.84 -2.54
C LEU A 45 7.08 27.49 -1.68
N GLY A 46 7.79 28.49 -2.20
CA GLY A 46 8.88 29.17 -1.49
C GLY A 46 8.42 29.96 -0.26
N GLU A 47 7.11 30.27 -0.17
CA GLU A 47 6.51 31.06 0.91
C GLU A 47 5.91 30.20 2.04
N LEU A 48 5.81 28.88 1.86
CA LEU A 48 5.23 28.00 2.88
C LEU A 48 6.31 27.59 3.89
N SER A 49 6.00 27.66 5.19
CA SER A 49 6.88 27.08 6.20
C SER A 49 7.00 25.55 6.03
N LEU A 50 8.16 24.98 6.38
CA LEU A 50 8.39 23.52 6.33
C LEU A 50 7.29 22.76 7.09
N ALA A 51 6.86 23.25 8.26
CA ALA A 51 5.79 22.61 9.03
C ALA A 51 4.46 22.54 8.26
N THR A 52 4.15 23.55 7.45
CA THR A 52 2.95 23.54 6.58
C THR A 52 3.11 22.55 5.44
N VAL A 53 4.32 22.45 4.88
CA VAL A 53 4.65 21.50 3.82
C VAL A 53 4.53 20.06 4.32
N VAL A 54 5.07 19.75 5.50
CA VAL A 54 5.00 18.43 6.15
C VAL A 54 3.54 18.01 6.36
N ARG A 55 2.70 18.85 6.99
CA ARG A 55 1.27 18.55 7.17
C ARG A 55 0.53 18.29 5.85
N ARG A 56 0.88 19.02 4.79
CA ARG A 56 0.29 18.83 3.45
C ARG A 56 0.80 17.54 2.78
N ALA A 57 2.08 17.21 2.98
CA ALA A 57 2.68 15.99 2.46
C ALA A 57 2.10 14.75 3.14
N ASP A 58 1.97 14.75 4.46
CA ASP A 58 1.31 13.69 5.22
C ASP A 58 -0.14 13.47 4.73
N ARG A 59 -0.94 14.53 4.66
CA ARG A 59 -2.30 14.45 4.10
C ARG A 59 -2.30 13.90 2.67
N ALA A 60 -1.32 14.28 1.85
CA ALA A 60 -1.21 13.77 0.49
C ALA A 60 -0.87 12.27 0.48
N ILE A 61 0.03 11.79 1.35
CA ILE A 61 0.35 10.37 1.54
C ILE A 61 -0.88 9.58 1.97
N ASN A 62 -1.61 10.06 2.98
CA ASN A 62 -2.83 9.43 3.48
C ASN A 62 -3.93 9.34 2.40
N ASN A 63 -3.93 10.28 1.44
CA ASN A 63 -4.81 10.25 0.27
C ASN A 63 -4.22 9.52 -0.95
N GLN A 64 -3.12 8.76 -0.79
CA GLN A 64 -2.42 8.03 -1.86
C GLN A 64 -1.91 8.91 -3.00
N ARG A 65 -1.66 10.21 -2.73
CA ARG A 65 -1.13 11.19 -3.68
C ARG A 65 0.39 11.33 -3.52
N LEU A 66 1.11 10.21 -3.62
CA LEU A 66 2.57 10.13 -3.36
C LEU A 66 3.39 11.10 -4.22
N ARG A 67 3.02 11.29 -5.50
CA ARG A 67 3.67 12.26 -6.39
C ARG A 67 3.55 13.71 -5.91
N LEU A 68 2.42 14.06 -5.29
CA LEU A 68 2.23 15.39 -4.72
C LEU A 68 3.08 15.56 -3.45
N ALA A 69 3.09 14.56 -2.57
CA ALA A 69 3.90 14.58 -1.36
C ALA A 69 5.40 14.69 -1.67
N SER A 70 5.90 13.89 -2.63
CA SER A 70 7.27 14.00 -3.13
C SER A 70 7.57 15.40 -3.67
N TRP A 71 6.68 15.96 -4.50
CA TRP A 71 6.83 17.32 -5.03
C TRP A 71 6.85 18.40 -3.93
N LEU A 72 6.05 18.24 -2.87
CA LEU A 72 6.02 19.16 -1.73
C LEU A 72 7.31 19.14 -0.91
N LEU A 73 7.86 17.96 -0.64
CA LEU A 73 9.05 17.78 0.20
C LEU A 73 10.37 18.09 -0.53
N ARG A 74 10.40 17.92 -1.86
CA ARG A 74 11.62 18.03 -2.67
C ARG A 74 12.43 19.32 -2.44
N PRO A 75 11.85 20.54 -2.36
CA PRO A 75 12.63 21.77 -2.14
C PRO A 75 13.39 21.83 -0.81
N TYR A 76 13.00 21.00 0.17
CA TYR A 76 13.56 21.01 1.52
C TYR A 76 14.61 19.93 1.74
N LEU A 77 14.60 18.87 0.93
CA LEU A 77 15.41 17.67 1.18
C LEU A 77 16.34 17.32 0.02
N ALA A 78 15.86 17.43 -1.23
CA ALA A 78 16.61 16.98 -2.38
C ALA A 78 17.85 17.86 -2.61
N GLY A 79 19.01 17.23 -2.76
CA GLY A 79 20.28 17.91 -2.98
C GLY A 79 20.88 18.59 -1.75
N ARG A 80 20.30 18.41 -0.56
CA ARG A 80 20.90 18.84 0.71
C ARG A 80 21.61 17.67 1.38
N ASP A 81 22.67 17.95 2.13
CA ASP A 81 23.39 16.94 2.92
C ASP A 81 22.70 16.72 4.28
N PRO A 82 22.14 15.53 4.55
CA PRO A 82 21.52 15.23 5.85
C PRO A 82 22.52 15.23 7.01
N ARG A 83 23.82 15.10 6.75
CA ARG A 83 24.86 15.05 7.81
C ARG A 83 25.12 16.41 8.45
N THR A 84 24.86 17.48 7.73
CA THR A 84 25.03 18.86 8.20
C THR A 84 23.72 19.52 8.60
N ALA A 85 22.60 18.78 8.52
CA ALA A 85 21.29 19.29 8.90
C ALA A 85 21.19 19.48 10.43
N PRO A 86 20.56 20.57 10.92
CA PRO A 86 20.36 20.77 12.34
C PRO A 86 19.33 19.78 12.88
N ASP A 87 19.43 19.43 14.16
CA ASP A 87 18.42 18.63 14.84
C ASP A 87 17.12 19.44 14.99
N ASP A 88 16.17 19.21 14.09
CA ASP A 88 14.88 19.92 14.07
C ASP A 88 13.71 18.91 14.00
N PRO A 89 12.71 19.00 14.92
CA PRO A 89 11.57 18.10 14.93
C PRO A 89 10.77 18.05 13.62
N VAL A 90 10.62 19.19 12.94
CA VAL A 90 9.86 19.27 11.68
C VAL A 90 10.65 18.65 10.54
N LEU A 91 11.98 18.83 10.52
CA LEU A 91 12.86 18.20 9.55
C LEU A 91 12.95 16.68 9.75
N ILE A 92 12.91 16.19 10.99
CA ILE A 92 12.80 14.75 11.29
C ILE A 92 11.53 14.18 10.67
N GLU A 93 10.38 14.83 10.90
CA GLU A 93 9.10 14.39 10.31
C GLU A 93 9.14 14.45 8.78
N ALA A 94 9.71 15.51 8.20
CA ALA A 94 9.89 15.64 6.75
C ALA A 94 10.73 14.49 6.17
N ALA A 95 11.84 14.12 6.83
CA ALA A 95 12.71 13.03 6.41
C ALA A 95 12.03 11.66 6.53
N MET A 96 11.21 11.44 7.56
CA MET A 96 10.39 10.23 7.69
C MET A 96 9.34 10.13 6.58
N LEU A 97 8.69 11.23 6.20
CA LEU A 97 7.74 11.24 5.08
C LEU A 97 8.45 11.09 3.72
N TRP A 98 9.67 11.60 3.58
CA TRP A 98 10.48 11.47 2.37
C TRP A 98 10.72 10.01 2.00
N HIS A 99 11.03 9.18 3.01
CA HIS A 99 11.15 7.74 2.85
C HIS A 99 9.95 7.12 2.13
N LEU A 100 8.72 7.51 2.49
CA LEU A 100 7.49 6.92 1.96
C LEU A 100 7.20 7.30 0.50
N VAL A 101 7.84 8.35 -0.02
CA VAL A 101 7.51 8.93 -1.33
C VAL A 101 8.66 8.85 -2.33
N GLN A 102 9.85 8.45 -1.89
CA GLN A 102 10.99 8.21 -2.76
C GLN A 102 11.02 6.78 -3.28
N PRO A 103 11.56 6.56 -4.49
CA PRO A 103 11.86 5.22 -4.96
C PRO A 103 12.97 4.60 -4.08
N ALA A 104 12.97 3.28 -3.98
CA ALA A 104 13.87 2.52 -3.12
C ALA A 104 15.37 2.67 -3.47
N ASP A 105 15.67 3.12 -4.69
CA ASP A 105 17.02 3.33 -5.21
C ASP A 105 17.51 4.77 -5.04
N ALA A 106 16.69 5.69 -4.52
CA ALA A 106 17.08 7.08 -4.28
C ALA A 106 18.30 7.15 -3.34
N GLU A 107 19.38 7.76 -3.82
CA GLU A 107 20.67 7.81 -3.13
C GLU A 107 20.60 8.49 -1.75
N ASP A 108 19.73 9.49 -1.60
CA ASP A 108 19.60 10.29 -0.37
C ASP A 108 18.59 9.72 0.64
N GLN A 109 17.81 8.70 0.29
CA GLN A 109 16.73 8.18 1.13
C GLN A 109 17.26 7.61 2.46
N VAL A 110 18.26 6.72 2.40
CA VAL A 110 18.88 6.14 3.60
C VAL A 110 19.54 7.22 4.45
N ALA A 111 20.22 8.19 3.82
CA ALA A 111 20.89 9.27 4.54
C ALA A 111 19.89 10.14 5.33
N TRP A 112 18.73 10.44 4.75
CA TRP A 112 17.65 11.16 5.44
C TRP A 112 17.02 10.32 6.56
N CYS A 113 16.84 9.00 6.39
CA CYS A 113 16.38 8.14 7.48
C CYS A 113 17.40 8.02 8.62
N CYS A 114 18.70 7.94 8.30
CA CYS A 114 19.78 7.98 9.29
C CYS A 114 19.73 9.30 10.08
N TYR A 115 19.62 10.43 9.37
CA TYR A 115 19.42 11.73 10.01
C TYR A 115 18.21 11.71 10.96
N ALA A 116 17.04 11.29 10.48
CA ALA A 116 15.81 11.27 11.29
C ALA A 116 15.97 10.43 12.56
N TYR A 117 16.59 9.25 12.45
CA TYR A 117 16.82 8.37 13.58
C TYR A 117 17.84 8.93 14.59
N HIS A 118 18.97 9.46 14.13
CA HIS A 118 19.99 9.98 15.03
C HIS A 118 19.59 11.33 15.67
N ALA A 119 18.96 12.23 14.92
CA ALA A 119 18.46 13.49 15.44
C ALA A 119 17.33 13.27 16.46
N SER A 120 16.38 12.36 16.18
CA SER A 120 15.31 12.02 17.14
C SER A 120 15.86 11.40 18.43
N ARG A 121 16.88 10.54 18.35
CA ARG A 121 17.57 10.00 19.53
C ARG A 121 18.18 11.10 20.40
N ARG A 122 18.79 12.12 19.80
CA ARG A 122 19.40 13.25 20.53
C ARG A 122 18.35 14.16 21.15
N LEU A 123 17.27 14.47 20.41
CA LEU A 123 16.22 15.39 20.88
C LEU A 123 15.25 14.77 21.89
N HIS A 124 14.93 13.49 21.73
CA HIS A 124 13.83 12.86 22.46
C HIS A 124 14.24 11.63 23.29
N GLY A 125 15.44 11.08 23.06
CA GLY A 125 15.88 9.83 23.67
C GLY A 125 15.47 8.58 22.90
N VAL A 126 16.01 7.43 23.31
CA VAL A 126 15.97 6.17 22.56
C VAL A 126 14.61 5.49 22.50
N GLN A 127 13.78 5.64 23.54
CA GLN A 127 12.48 4.98 23.67
C GLN A 127 11.31 5.89 23.25
N HIS A 128 11.58 7.12 22.82
CA HIS A 128 10.51 8.03 22.42
C HIS A 128 9.82 7.54 21.14
N ALA A 129 8.50 7.74 21.04
CA ALA A 129 7.70 7.24 19.92
C ALA A 129 8.20 7.71 18.54
N VAL A 130 8.63 8.97 18.44
CA VAL A 130 9.23 9.53 17.21
C VAL A 130 10.53 8.80 16.86
N THR A 131 11.38 8.52 17.85
CA THR A 131 12.65 7.81 17.66
C THR A 131 12.44 6.39 17.15
N LEU A 132 11.48 5.67 17.74
CA LEU A 132 11.14 4.30 17.32
C LEU A 132 10.55 4.28 15.90
N SER A 133 9.70 5.27 15.57
CA SER A 133 9.12 5.41 14.23
C SER A 133 10.18 5.77 13.17
N ALA A 134 11.12 6.66 13.50
CA ALA A 134 12.27 6.97 12.65
C ALA A 134 13.18 5.75 12.46
N GLY A 135 13.39 4.95 13.52
CA GLY A 135 14.11 3.67 13.45
C GLY A 135 13.42 2.68 12.49
N GLY A 136 12.09 2.60 12.51
CA GLY A 136 11.32 1.80 11.57
C GLY A 136 11.54 2.21 10.11
N SER A 137 11.57 3.51 9.84
CA SER A 137 11.83 4.07 8.49
C SER A 137 13.26 3.81 8.03
N LEU A 138 14.25 3.89 8.94
CA LEU A 138 15.63 3.53 8.66
C LEU A 138 15.76 2.03 8.34
N ALA A 139 15.21 1.16 9.18
CA ALA A 139 15.25 -0.28 8.97
C ALA A 139 14.60 -0.69 7.63
N ALA A 140 13.46 -0.09 7.29
CA ALA A 140 12.79 -0.32 6.02
C ALA A 140 13.64 0.13 4.82
N SER A 141 14.30 1.28 4.91
CA SER A 141 15.20 1.79 3.85
C SER A 141 16.43 0.91 3.66
N LEU A 142 17.10 0.51 4.75
CA LEU A 142 18.23 -0.41 4.73
C LEU A 142 17.82 -1.74 4.07
N ALA A 143 16.68 -2.30 4.46
CA ALA A 143 16.15 -3.53 3.89
C ALA A 143 15.83 -3.41 2.39
N LEU A 144 15.42 -2.24 1.90
CA LEU A 144 15.18 -1.99 0.47
C LEU A 144 16.48 -1.94 -0.33
N ARG A 145 17.58 -1.51 0.29
CA ARG A 145 18.93 -1.49 -0.30
C ARG A 145 19.68 -2.82 -0.20
N GLY A 146 19.07 -3.84 0.41
CA GLY A 146 19.73 -5.13 0.64
C GLY A 146 20.75 -5.08 1.77
N ASP A 147 20.68 -4.08 2.65
CA ASP A 147 21.54 -3.97 3.82
C ASP A 147 20.97 -4.77 5.00
N ARG A 148 21.80 -5.63 5.60
CA ARG A 148 21.43 -6.51 6.72
C ARG A 148 21.44 -5.81 8.07
N ASP A 149 22.01 -4.61 8.17
CA ASP A 149 21.92 -3.79 9.39
C ASP A 149 20.46 -3.46 9.73
N ALA A 150 19.56 -3.53 8.74
CA ALA A 150 18.11 -3.48 8.93
C ALA A 150 17.59 -4.42 10.03
N PHE A 151 18.18 -5.61 10.21
CA PHE A 151 17.74 -6.56 11.24
C PHE A 151 17.96 -6.02 12.65
N ALA A 152 19.14 -5.45 12.91
CA ALA A 152 19.49 -4.91 14.21
C ALA A 152 18.58 -3.72 14.55
N VAL A 153 18.35 -2.83 13.59
CA VAL A 153 17.45 -1.68 13.78
C VAL A 153 16.01 -2.13 14.00
N HIS A 154 15.49 -3.09 13.22
CA HIS A 154 14.14 -3.63 13.42
C HIS A 154 13.96 -4.26 14.81
N ARG A 155 14.92 -5.08 15.27
CA ARG A 155 14.86 -5.69 16.62
C ARG A 155 14.83 -4.62 17.71
N ALA A 156 15.72 -3.63 17.63
CA ALA A 156 15.73 -2.52 18.58
C ALA A 156 14.40 -1.73 18.60
N VAL A 157 13.73 -1.57 17.46
CA VAL A 157 12.41 -0.93 17.38
C VAL A 157 11.32 -1.79 18.01
N VAL A 158 11.31 -3.10 17.75
CA VAL A 158 10.36 -4.05 18.38
C VAL A 158 10.53 -4.04 19.90
N ASP A 159 11.76 -4.17 20.38
CA ASP A 159 12.10 -4.18 21.80
C ASP A 159 11.75 -2.84 22.45
N GLY A 160 12.03 -1.73 21.75
CA GLY A 160 11.69 -0.39 22.19
C GLY A 160 10.18 -0.18 22.38
N TYR A 161 9.36 -0.60 21.41
CA TYR A 161 7.89 -0.52 21.54
C TYR A 161 7.35 -1.45 22.65
N GLY A 162 7.94 -2.64 22.79
CA GLY A 162 7.61 -3.55 23.89
C GLY A 162 7.92 -2.95 25.26
N ALA A 163 9.08 -2.31 25.42
CA ALA A 163 9.52 -1.72 26.68
C ALA A 163 8.62 -0.55 27.14
N VAL A 164 8.06 0.23 26.20
CA VAL A 164 7.12 1.32 26.51
C VAL A 164 5.65 0.88 26.56
N GLY A 165 5.38 -0.42 26.45
CA GLY A 165 4.04 -0.99 26.53
C GLY A 165 3.14 -0.68 25.33
N ASN A 166 3.69 -0.24 24.19
CA ASN A 166 2.92 0.03 22.98
C ASN A 166 2.83 -1.24 22.12
N LEU A 167 1.91 -2.14 22.49
CA LEU A 167 1.76 -3.46 21.88
C LEU A 167 1.42 -3.40 20.39
N ASP A 168 0.54 -2.48 19.97
CA ASP A 168 0.16 -2.33 18.56
C ASP A 168 1.35 -1.96 17.69
N ALA A 169 2.15 -0.98 18.12
CA ALA A 169 3.35 -0.60 17.40
C ALA A 169 4.40 -1.71 17.39
N ALA A 170 4.52 -2.48 18.48
CA ALA A 170 5.40 -3.64 18.54
C ALA A 170 4.98 -4.75 17.55
N ILE A 171 3.68 -5.04 17.44
CA ILE A 171 3.13 -6.01 16.47
C ILE A 171 3.41 -5.57 15.03
N ILE A 172 3.20 -4.29 14.71
CA ILE A 172 3.48 -3.73 13.38
C ILE A 172 4.98 -3.83 13.08
N ALA A 173 5.84 -3.41 14.01
CA ALA A 173 7.29 -3.47 13.86
C ALA A 173 7.79 -4.91 13.69
N ARG A 174 7.21 -5.88 14.41
CA ARG A 174 7.54 -7.31 14.31
C ARG A 174 7.11 -7.89 12.97
N THR A 175 5.95 -7.49 12.47
CA THR A 175 5.50 -7.86 11.11
C THR A 175 6.46 -7.31 10.05
N ALA A 176 6.97 -6.09 10.20
CA ALA A 176 7.97 -5.51 9.31
C ALA A 176 9.31 -6.26 9.39
N LEU A 177 9.79 -6.60 10.60
CA LEU A 177 10.98 -7.44 10.80
C LEU A 177 10.86 -8.78 10.08
N ALA A 178 9.72 -9.46 10.23
CA ALA A 178 9.46 -10.73 9.56
C ALA A 178 9.52 -10.60 8.03
N GLY A 179 8.92 -9.54 7.47
CA GLY A 179 9.00 -9.25 6.03
C GLY A 179 10.43 -9.01 5.54
N THR A 180 11.25 -8.33 6.36
CA THR A 180 12.67 -8.10 6.07
C THR A 180 13.46 -9.40 6.13
N LEU A 181 13.35 -10.20 7.20
CA LEU A 181 13.97 -11.53 7.31
C LEU A 181 13.63 -12.43 6.11
N HIS A 182 12.36 -12.44 5.72
CA HIS A 182 11.88 -13.23 4.59
C HIS A 182 12.52 -12.80 3.26
N ARG A 183 12.63 -11.48 3.01
CA ARG A 183 13.28 -10.93 1.81
C ARG A 183 14.72 -11.44 1.67
N PHE A 184 15.45 -11.53 2.79
CA PHE A 184 16.83 -12.00 2.82
C PHE A 184 16.99 -13.53 2.86
N GLY A 185 15.89 -14.29 2.77
CA GLY A 185 15.94 -15.75 2.74
C GLY A 185 15.96 -16.42 4.12
N SER A 186 15.89 -15.66 5.22
CA SER A 186 15.79 -16.20 6.59
C SER A 186 14.37 -16.68 6.90
N CYS A 187 13.84 -17.63 6.10
CA CYS A 187 12.43 -18.04 6.12
C CYS A 187 11.97 -18.55 7.49
N ALA A 188 12.80 -19.33 8.18
CA ALA A 188 12.43 -19.91 9.47
C ALA A 188 12.22 -18.81 10.53
N GLU A 189 13.20 -17.90 10.66
CA GLU A 189 13.10 -16.74 11.56
C GLU A 189 11.93 -15.83 11.18
N ALA A 190 11.75 -15.57 9.88
CA ALA A 190 10.62 -14.76 9.40
C ALA A 190 9.26 -15.34 9.80
N ILE A 191 9.08 -16.66 9.68
CA ILE A 191 7.84 -17.33 10.08
C ILE A 191 7.65 -17.24 11.60
N VAL A 192 8.72 -17.40 12.39
CA VAL A 192 8.66 -17.25 13.86
C VAL A 192 8.20 -15.85 14.24
N GLU A 193 8.81 -14.82 13.68
CA GLU A 193 8.45 -13.43 13.99
C GLU A 193 7.05 -13.05 13.52
N ALA A 194 6.65 -13.45 12.31
CA ALA A 194 5.30 -13.19 11.81
C ALA A 194 4.24 -13.95 12.61
N ARG A 195 4.53 -15.17 13.06
CA ARG A 195 3.64 -15.95 13.91
C ARG A 195 3.48 -15.31 15.28
N ARG A 196 4.58 -14.88 15.89
CA ARG A 196 4.53 -14.14 17.15
C ARG A 196 3.68 -12.88 17.04
N ALA A 197 3.88 -12.07 16.00
CA ALA A 197 3.06 -10.87 15.77
C ALA A 197 1.56 -11.20 15.65
N TRP A 198 1.22 -12.28 14.93
CA TRP A 198 -0.16 -12.74 14.81
C TRP A 198 -0.74 -13.27 16.12
N ASP A 199 0.01 -14.09 16.84
CA ASP A 199 -0.41 -14.68 18.10
C ASP A 199 -0.57 -13.62 19.20
N ASP A 200 0.37 -12.66 19.30
CA ASP A 200 0.28 -11.51 20.20
C ASP A 200 -1.01 -10.73 19.94
N TRP A 201 -1.27 -10.38 18.66
CA TRP A 201 -2.49 -9.65 18.32
C TRP A 201 -3.75 -10.41 18.74
N ARG A 202 -3.82 -11.71 18.44
CA ARG A 202 -4.98 -12.55 18.78
C ARG A 202 -5.20 -12.67 20.29
N GLN A 203 -4.13 -12.63 21.08
CA GLN A 203 -4.23 -12.75 22.54
C GLN A 203 -4.65 -11.43 23.19
N THR A 204 -4.33 -10.28 22.60
CA THR A 204 -4.54 -8.98 23.22
C THR A 204 -5.72 -8.19 22.65
N HIS A 205 -6.30 -8.60 21.52
CA HIS A 205 -7.38 -7.87 20.84
C HIS A 205 -8.66 -8.67 20.65
N CYS A 206 -9.78 -7.95 20.56
CA CYS A 206 -11.03 -8.54 20.09
C CYS A 206 -10.90 -8.94 18.60
N PRO A 207 -11.25 -10.19 18.23
CA PRO A 207 -11.31 -10.63 16.83
C PRO A 207 -12.32 -9.85 15.96
N CYS A 208 -13.17 -9.03 16.57
CA CYS A 208 -14.14 -8.19 15.89
C CYS A 208 -13.53 -6.94 15.22
N GLY A 209 -12.28 -6.57 15.57
CA GLY A 209 -11.58 -5.44 14.99
C GLY A 209 -10.69 -5.84 13.82
N GLY A 210 -10.73 -5.09 12.71
CA GLY A 210 -9.88 -5.35 11.53
C GLY A 210 -8.38 -5.12 11.74
N GLY A 211 -7.93 -4.73 12.94
CA GLY A 211 -6.53 -4.41 13.23
C GLY A 211 -5.56 -5.58 13.01
N GLY A 212 -6.02 -6.82 13.21
CA GLY A 212 -5.19 -8.03 13.08
C GLY A 212 -4.93 -8.45 11.64
N LEU A 213 -5.64 -7.87 10.68
CA LEU A 213 -5.55 -8.24 9.28
C LEU A 213 -4.15 -7.98 8.69
N LEU A 214 -3.44 -6.96 9.20
CA LEU A 214 -2.06 -6.70 8.79
C LEU A 214 -1.12 -7.86 9.17
N ALA A 215 -1.14 -8.28 10.44
CA ALA A 215 -0.30 -9.37 10.94
C ALA A 215 -0.68 -10.71 10.29
N ALA A 216 -1.98 -10.98 10.17
CA ALA A 216 -2.49 -12.19 9.50
C ALA A 216 -2.04 -12.27 8.04
N VAL A 217 -2.20 -11.19 7.25
CA VAL A 217 -1.79 -11.17 5.84
C VAL A 217 -0.28 -11.21 5.70
N GLY A 218 0.49 -10.58 6.60
CA GLY A 218 1.95 -10.69 6.64
C GLY A 218 2.41 -12.14 6.80
N LEU A 219 1.87 -12.84 7.80
CA LEU A 219 2.15 -14.27 8.02
C LEU A 219 1.69 -15.14 6.84
N LEU A 220 0.47 -14.91 6.35
CA LEU A 220 -0.10 -15.61 5.20
C LEU A 220 0.79 -15.49 3.96
N ALA A 221 1.23 -14.27 3.63
CA ALA A 221 2.08 -13.99 2.49
C ALA A 221 3.44 -14.71 2.58
N ILE A 222 4.06 -14.71 3.76
CA ILE A 222 5.31 -15.44 4.02
C ILE A 222 5.11 -16.95 3.86
N LEU A 223 4.06 -17.51 4.47
CA LEU A 223 3.75 -18.95 4.38
C LEU A 223 3.51 -19.39 2.94
N ILE A 224 2.75 -18.63 2.16
CA ILE A 224 2.48 -18.92 0.74
C ILE A 224 3.76 -18.83 -0.08
N ALA A 225 4.56 -17.77 0.11
CA ALA A 225 5.83 -17.60 -0.60
C ALA A 225 6.79 -18.75 -0.30
N CYS A 226 6.80 -19.24 0.94
CA CYS A 226 7.55 -20.42 1.39
C CYS A 226 6.84 -21.76 1.11
N ARG A 227 5.78 -21.79 0.29
CA ARG A 227 5.04 -23.01 -0.13
C ARG A 227 4.39 -23.81 1.02
N ARG A 228 4.09 -23.18 2.15
CA ARG A 228 3.44 -23.82 3.32
C ARG A 228 1.92 -23.65 3.29
N SER A 229 1.28 -24.18 2.25
CA SER A 229 -0.15 -23.95 1.97
C SER A 229 -1.09 -24.38 3.11
N THR A 230 -0.84 -25.52 3.76
CA THR A 230 -1.67 -25.98 4.88
C THR A 230 -1.64 -25.00 6.06
N ALA A 231 -0.46 -24.49 6.42
CA ALA A 231 -0.33 -23.49 7.48
C ALA A 231 -0.96 -22.15 7.08
N ALA A 232 -0.85 -21.77 5.80
CA ALA A 232 -1.51 -20.57 5.26
C ALA A 232 -3.04 -20.66 5.38
N LEU A 233 -3.64 -21.81 5.05
CA LEU A 233 -5.08 -22.04 5.18
C LEU A 233 -5.55 -21.93 6.65
N LEU A 234 -4.75 -22.44 7.60
CA LEU A 234 -5.07 -22.29 9.02
C LEU A 234 -5.09 -20.82 9.46
N VAL A 235 -4.14 -20.01 9.01
CA VAL A 235 -4.11 -18.57 9.32
C VAL A 235 -5.32 -17.86 8.71
N LEU A 236 -5.68 -18.19 7.46
CA LEU A 236 -6.86 -17.62 6.81
C LEU A 236 -8.16 -17.98 7.55
N ALA A 237 -8.31 -19.23 7.97
CA ALA A 237 -9.46 -19.68 8.77
C ALA A 237 -9.55 -18.94 10.11
N GLN A 238 -8.42 -18.72 10.78
CA GLN A 238 -8.35 -17.96 12.02
C GLN A 238 -8.68 -16.46 11.82
N ALA A 239 -8.29 -15.89 10.68
CA ALA A 239 -8.56 -14.50 10.35
C ALA A 239 -9.98 -14.27 9.80
N ALA A 240 -10.72 -15.32 9.45
CA ALA A 240 -12.03 -15.22 8.81
C ALA A 240 -13.04 -14.34 9.57
N PRO A 241 -13.14 -14.39 10.92
CA PRO A 241 -14.07 -13.53 11.67
C PRO A 241 -13.77 -12.02 11.57
N MET A 242 -12.54 -11.65 11.22
CA MET A 242 -12.10 -10.26 11.07
C MET A 242 -12.32 -9.70 9.67
N LEU A 243 -12.64 -10.57 8.70
CA LEU A 243 -12.79 -10.15 7.32
C LEU A 243 -14.06 -9.31 7.16
N PRO A 244 -14.03 -8.25 6.33
CA PRO A 244 -15.25 -7.52 6.00
C PRO A 244 -16.30 -8.48 5.41
N PRO A 245 -17.60 -8.22 5.59
CA PRO A 245 -18.66 -9.13 5.15
C PRO A 245 -18.55 -9.44 3.65
N PRO A 246 -18.88 -10.68 3.22
CA PRO A 246 -18.91 -11.05 1.80
C PRO A 246 -19.77 -10.08 0.97
N GLY A 247 -19.36 -9.82 -0.26
CA GLY A 247 -20.07 -8.92 -1.19
C GLY A 247 -19.90 -7.41 -0.91
N THR A 248 -19.20 -7.00 0.15
CA THR A 248 -19.00 -5.57 0.44
C THR A 248 -17.86 -4.95 -0.38
N THR A 249 -17.92 -3.62 -0.59
CA THR A 249 -16.82 -2.87 -1.22
C THR A 249 -15.53 -2.97 -0.39
N GLU A 250 -15.66 -3.00 0.94
CA GLU A 250 -14.53 -3.16 1.86
C GLU A 250 -13.86 -4.52 1.70
N ARG A 251 -14.65 -5.61 1.60
CA ARG A 251 -14.14 -6.96 1.31
C ARG A 251 -13.39 -6.99 -0.02
N ALA A 252 -13.93 -6.35 -1.06
CA ALA A 252 -13.27 -6.28 -2.37
C ALA A 252 -11.97 -5.46 -2.33
N ARG A 253 -11.88 -4.39 -1.54
CA ARG A 253 -10.64 -3.61 -1.34
C ARG A 253 -9.61 -4.41 -0.56
N PHE A 254 -10.04 -5.05 0.53
CA PHE A 254 -9.21 -5.91 1.35
C PHE A 254 -8.60 -7.06 0.51
N ALA A 255 -9.44 -7.78 -0.25
CA ALA A 255 -9.00 -8.89 -1.08
C ALA A 255 -7.93 -8.45 -2.10
N ARG A 256 -8.14 -7.30 -2.78
CA ARG A 256 -7.15 -6.73 -3.70
C ARG A 256 -5.84 -6.41 -3.00
N TRP A 257 -5.90 -5.77 -1.83
CA TRP A 257 -4.71 -5.46 -1.04
C TRP A 257 -3.97 -6.73 -0.61
N ALA A 258 -4.67 -7.74 -0.11
CA ALA A 258 -4.09 -9.01 0.33
C ALA A 258 -3.42 -9.76 -0.84
N ILE A 259 -4.08 -9.83 -2.00
CA ILE A 259 -3.51 -10.43 -3.22
C ILE A 259 -2.20 -9.72 -3.61
N LEU A 260 -2.20 -8.38 -3.66
CA LEU A 260 -1.01 -7.61 -3.99
C LEU A 260 0.12 -7.84 -2.97
N ALA A 261 -0.19 -7.93 -1.68
CA ALA A 261 0.78 -8.23 -0.63
C ALA A 261 1.39 -9.63 -0.79
N ILE A 262 0.57 -10.65 -1.05
CA ILE A 262 1.00 -12.03 -1.30
C ILE A 262 1.88 -12.11 -2.55
N GLU A 263 1.43 -11.54 -3.66
CA GLU A 263 2.18 -11.56 -4.91
C GLU A 263 3.52 -10.83 -4.81
N SER A 264 3.53 -9.66 -4.18
CA SER A 264 4.75 -8.87 -3.96
C SER A 264 5.75 -9.62 -3.07
N THR A 265 5.25 -10.28 -2.02
CA THR A 265 6.08 -11.09 -1.12
C THR A 265 6.65 -12.31 -1.83
N ARG A 266 5.84 -12.99 -2.64
CA ARG A 266 6.29 -14.13 -3.45
C ARG A 266 7.35 -13.72 -4.47
N LYS A 267 7.09 -12.68 -5.28
CA LYS A 267 8.02 -12.21 -6.33
C LYS A 267 9.39 -11.83 -5.77
N ARG A 268 9.42 -11.15 -4.61
CA ARG A 268 10.68 -10.74 -3.96
C ARG A 268 11.46 -11.88 -3.34
N HIS A 269 10.79 -12.99 -3.00
CA HIS A 269 11.40 -14.13 -2.33
C HIS A 269 11.71 -15.31 -3.25
N GLU A 270 11.11 -15.37 -4.45
CA GLU A 270 11.24 -16.50 -5.37
C GLU A 270 12.68 -16.85 -5.70
N ALA A 271 13.57 -15.85 -5.80
CA ALA A 271 14.99 -16.06 -6.07
C ALA A 271 15.81 -16.52 -4.84
N THR A 272 15.29 -16.37 -3.62
CA THR A 272 16.01 -16.67 -2.37
C THR A 272 15.44 -17.86 -1.60
N CYS A 273 14.25 -18.33 -1.95
CA CYS A 273 13.66 -19.51 -1.32
C CYS A 273 14.35 -20.79 -1.76
N THR A 274 15.01 -21.50 -0.83
CA THR A 274 15.64 -22.79 -1.10
C THR A 274 14.68 -23.98 -1.01
N ARG A 275 13.43 -23.76 -0.56
CA ARG A 275 12.44 -24.83 -0.42
C ARG A 275 11.82 -25.15 -1.78
N THR A 276 12.01 -26.39 -2.23
CA THR A 276 11.26 -26.93 -3.37
C THR A 276 9.79 -27.10 -3.01
N VAL A 277 8.90 -27.07 -4.00
CA VAL A 277 7.45 -27.30 -3.81
C VAL A 277 7.26 -28.59 -3.01
N ASP A 278 6.42 -28.56 -1.97
CA ASP A 278 6.10 -29.75 -1.18
C ASP A 278 5.56 -30.83 -2.13
N ALA A 279 6.35 -31.89 -2.34
CA ALA A 279 6.04 -33.00 -3.25
C ALA A 279 4.72 -33.71 -2.89
N ALA A 280 4.22 -33.52 -1.67
CA ALA A 280 2.92 -34.02 -1.22
C ALA A 280 1.72 -33.40 -1.95
N VAL A 281 1.87 -32.22 -2.60
CA VAL A 281 0.78 -31.57 -3.36
C VAL A 281 0.84 -31.92 -4.85
N VAL A 282 1.96 -32.45 -5.33
CA VAL A 282 2.14 -32.83 -6.74
C VAL A 282 2.62 -34.27 -6.76
N GLY A 283 1.68 -35.21 -6.81
CA GLY A 283 1.95 -36.65 -6.91
C GLY A 283 2.61 -37.06 -8.24
N VAL A 284 3.71 -36.43 -8.62
CA VAL A 284 4.48 -36.73 -9.83
C VAL A 284 5.97 -36.56 -9.52
N SER A 285 6.67 -37.68 -9.42
CA SER A 285 8.12 -37.75 -9.32
C SER A 285 8.79 -37.36 -10.65
N GLY A 286 9.94 -36.68 -10.58
CA GLY A 286 10.98 -36.79 -11.61
C GLY A 286 11.17 -35.67 -12.65
N ARG A 287 10.56 -34.49 -12.54
CA ARG A 287 10.91 -33.33 -13.38
C ARG A 287 11.00 -32.03 -12.56
N PRO A 288 11.89 -31.08 -12.91
CA PRO A 288 11.90 -29.76 -12.29
C PRO A 288 10.48 -29.16 -12.40
N PRO A 289 9.95 -28.59 -11.31
CA PRO A 289 8.54 -28.25 -11.24
C PRO A 289 8.23 -27.18 -12.28
N ARG A 290 7.39 -27.54 -13.26
CA ARG A 290 6.61 -26.55 -14.00
C ARG A 290 5.84 -25.73 -12.97
N ARG A 291 5.77 -24.41 -13.17
CA ARG A 291 4.97 -23.47 -12.38
C ARG A 291 3.66 -24.17 -11.98
N GLY A 292 3.48 -24.44 -10.68
CA GLY A 292 2.23 -24.99 -10.18
C GLY A 292 1.06 -24.10 -10.61
N PRO A 293 -0.15 -24.66 -10.79
CA PRO A 293 -1.30 -23.87 -11.19
C PRO A 293 -1.47 -22.69 -10.24
N PRO A 294 -1.77 -21.49 -10.76
CA PRO A 294 -2.05 -20.35 -9.90
C PRO A 294 -3.22 -20.71 -8.97
N ILE A 295 -3.02 -20.54 -7.66
CA ILE A 295 -4.12 -20.58 -6.70
C ILE A 295 -5.09 -19.47 -7.10
N ASP A 296 -6.38 -19.81 -7.27
CA ASP A 296 -7.45 -18.85 -7.56
C ASP A 296 -7.80 -18.06 -6.30
N TRP A 297 -6.90 -17.12 -5.95
CA TRP A 297 -7.07 -16.21 -4.83
C TRP A 297 -8.36 -15.38 -4.91
N PRO A 298 -8.79 -14.91 -6.10
CA PRO A 298 -10.11 -14.30 -6.23
C PRO A 298 -11.25 -15.17 -5.70
N ALA A 299 -11.26 -16.47 -6.00
CA ALA A 299 -12.30 -17.38 -5.49
C ALA A 299 -12.21 -17.62 -3.98
N LEU A 300 -11.00 -17.70 -3.41
CA LEU A 300 -10.82 -17.92 -1.96
C LEU A 300 -11.12 -16.69 -1.09
N LEU A 301 -11.13 -15.49 -1.68
CA LEU A 301 -11.34 -14.23 -0.96
C LEU A 301 -12.71 -13.59 -1.21
N GLN A 302 -13.48 -14.11 -2.18
CA GLN A 302 -14.91 -13.82 -2.36
C GLN A 302 -15.72 -14.37 -1.18
#